data_AF-A0A444IXQ4-F1
#
_entry.id   AF-A0A444IXQ4-F1
#
_cell.length_a   1.000
_cell.length_b   1.000
_cell.length_c   1.000
_cell.angle_alpha   90.00
_cell.angle_beta   90.00
_cell.angle_gamma   90.00
#
_symmetry.space_group_name_H-M   'P 1'
#
loop_
_entity.id
_entity.type
_entity.pdbx_description
1 polymer ?
#
loop_
_entity_poly.entity_id
_entity_poly.type
_entity_poly.pdbx_seq_one_letter_code
_entity_poly.pdbx_strand_id
1 'polypeptide(L)'
;MFESIKRKLDDQNKDNDPKNMSLDFKLMFAYHIALMILFGLRPISNPLHQVYLAITLILALILVSFFNKLKSNWSWPGLSISSIPSITFNLVFTYLFLAFASYAMTTGGNFADVSLVNLESLLIESWAVILQAASNPVFTPWYLAGIGIAFMNSMVSLKLATLKKSEFEAQCSNS
;
A
#
# COMPACT_ATOMS: atom_id res chain seq x y z
N MET A 1 -4.82 31.64 -17.03
CA MET A 1 -4.40 30.82 -15.86
C MET A 1 -5.51 29.88 -15.41
N PHE A 2 -6.72 30.38 -15.12
CA PHE A 2 -7.88 29.55 -14.73
C PHE A 2 -8.29 28.49 -15.77
N GLU A 3 -8.28 28.81 -17.07
CA GLU A 3 -8.60 27.81 -18.11
C GLU A 3 -7.59 26.67 -18.18
N SER A 4 -6.30 26.96 -17.95
CA SER A 4 -5.25 25.94 -17.90
C SER A 4 -5.40 25.02 -16.68
N ILE A 5 -5.79 25.60 -15.53
CA ILE A 5 -6.10 24.84 -14.31
C ILE A 5 -7.35 23.98 -14.53
N LYS A 6 -8.41 24.55 -15.11
CA LYS A 6 -9.65 23.82 -15.41
C LYS A 6 -9.39 22.66 -16.36
N ARG A 7 -8.64 22.88 -17.45
CA ARG A 7 -8.27 21.83 -18.40
C ARG A 7 -7.44 20.73 -17.72
N LYS A 8 -6.46 21.07 -16.89
CA LYS A 8 -5.68 20.08 -16.12
C LYS A 8 -6.58 19.28 -15.15
N LEU A 9 -7.57 19.92 -14.54
CA LEU A 9 -8.50 19.27 -13.63
C LEU A 9 -9.43 18.31 -14.38
N ASP A 10 -9.94 18.72 -15.55
CA ASP A 10 -10.79 17.88 -16.40
C ASP A 10 -10.00 16.66 -16.93
N ASP A 11 -8.75 16.85 -17.35
CA ASP A 11 -7.86 15.77 -17.79
C ASP A 11 -7.55 14.80 -16.63
N GLN A 12 -7.28 15.32 -15.42
CA GLN A 12 -7.08 14.47 -14.23
C GLN A 12 -8.34 13.70 -13.85
N ASN A 13 -9.52 14.32 -13.91
CA ASN A 13 -10.79 13.65 -13.63
C ASN A 13 -11.06 12.52 -14.62
N LYS A 14 -10.74 12.73 -15.90
CA LYS A 14 -10.87 11.71 -16.92
C LYS A 14 -9.91 10.54 -16.67
N ASP A 15 -8.67 10.83 -16.31
CA ASP A 15 -7.66 9.80 -15.99
C ASP A 15 -8.00 9.01 -14.70
N ASN A 16 -8.70 9.63 -13.75
CA ASN A 16 -9.12 9.02 -12.49
C ASN A 16 -10.45 8.26 -12.58
N ASP A 17 -11.08 8.17 -13.76
CA ASP A 17 -12.24 7.31 -13.97
C ASP A 17 -11.87 5.85 -13.64
N PRO A 18 -12.67 5.11 -12.84
CA PRO A 18 -12.45 3.68 -12.56
C PRO A 18 -12.22 2.82 -13.82
N LYS A 19 -12.76 3.22 -14.98
CA LYS A 19 -12.53 2.56 -16.27
C LYS A 19 -11.09 2.68 -16.76
N ASN A 20 -10.41 3.78 -16.43
CA ASN A 20 -9.05 4.10 -16.85
C ASN A 20 -7.98 3.64 -15.86
N MET A 21 -8.38 3.05 -14.73
CA MET A 21 -7.48 2.40 -13.79
C MET A 21 -6.99 1.05 -14.31
N SER A 22 -5.73 0.73 -14.03
CA SER A 22 -5.12 -0.56 -14.34
C SER A 22 -5.80 -1.71 -13.58
N LEU A 23 -5.56 -2.94 -14.03
CA LEU A 23 -5.98 -4.12 -13.26
C LEU A 23 -5.28 -4.17 -11.90
N ASP A 24 -3.98 -3.87 -11.85
CA ASP A 24 -3.18 -3.90 -10.62
C ASP A 24 -3.76 -2.98 -9.53
N PHE A 25 -4.17 -1.77 -9.89
CA PHE A 25 -4.82 -0.84 -8.97
C PHE A 25 -6.16 -1.38 -8.47
N LYS A 26 -7.00 -1.91 -9.37
CA LYS A 26 -8.30 -2.51 -9.02
C LYS A 26 -8.15 -3.68 -8.06
N LEU A 27 -7.16 -4.54 -8.28
CA LEU A 27 -6.85 -5.67 -7.40
C LEU A 27 -6.42 -5.20 -6.01
N MET A 28 -5.56 -4.18 -5.93
CA MET A 28 -5.17 -3.60 -4.63
C MET A 28 -6.33 -2.92 -3.91
N PHE A 29 -7.20 -2.24 -4.65
CA PHE A 29 -8.40 -1.62 -4.08
C PHE A 29 -9.35 -2.68 -3.52
N ALA A 30 -9.50 -3.81 -4.20
CA ALA A 30 -10.27 -4.95 -3.71
C ALA A 30 -9.65 -5.55 -2.43
N TYR A 31 -8.33 -5.73 -2.38
CA TYR A 31 -7.61 -6.12 -1.15
C TYR A 31 -7.89 -5.16 0.01
N HIS A 32 -7.74 -3.85 -0.25
CA HIS A 32 -7.95 -2.83 0.76
C HIS A 32 -9.39 -2.84 1.30
N ILE A 33 -10.39 -2.91 0.42
CA ILE A 33 -11.80 -3.02 0.82
C ILE A 33 -12.03 -4.30 1.65
N ALA A 34 -11.48 -5.44 1.24
CA ALA A 34 -11.63 -6.69 1.98
C ALA A 34 -11.12 -6.55 3.42
N LEU A 35 -9.98 -5.88 3.61
CA LEU A 35 -9.44 -5.62 4.94
C LEU A 35 -10.20 -4.55 5.73
N MET A 36 -10.77 -3.54 5.07
CA MET A 36 -11.65 -2.57 5.74
C MET A 36 -12.97 -3.21 6.18
N ILE A 37 -13.51 -4.15 5.40
CA ILE A 37 -14.67 -4.96 5.81
C ILE A 37 -14.30 -5.84 6.99
N LEU A 38 -13.12 -6.48 6.96
CA LEU A 38 -12.62 -7.28 8.07
C LEU A 38 -12.43 -6.44 9.34
N PHE A 39 -11.94 -5.20 9.19
CA PHE A 39 -11.81 -4.22 10.28
C PHE A 39 -13.15 -3.80 10.87
N GLY A 40 -14.15 -3.48 10.03
CA GLY A 40 -15.44 -2.98 10.46
C GLY A 40 -16.37 -4.07 11.02
N LEU A 41 -16.54 -5.16 10.29
CA LEU A 41 -17.47 -6.25 10.66
C LEU A 41 -16.85 -7.25 11.63
N ARG A 42 -15.52 -7.38 11.65
CA ARG A 42 -14.76 -8.30 12.51
C ARG A 42 -15.31 -9.75 12.52
N PRO A 43 -15.56 -10.38 11.35
CA PRO A 43 -16.04 -11.75 11.28
C PRO A 43 -15.01 -12.79 11.79
N ILE A 44 -13.73 -12.42 11.84
CA ILE A 44 -12.63 -13.27 12.31
C ILE A 44 -12.04 -12.63 13.56
N SER A 45 -12.08 -13.33 14.69
CA SER A 45 -11.58 -12.84 15.98
C SER A 45 -10.11 -13.17 16.25
N ASN A 46 -9.51 -14.10 15.49
CA ASN A 46 -8.12 -14.50 15.66
C ASN A 46 -7.20 -13.71 14.71
N PRO A 47 -6.21 -12.96 15.23
CA PRO A 47 -5.32 -12.13 14.41
C PRO A 47 -4.49 -12.97 13.42
N LEU A 48 -4.08 -14.19 13.76
CA LEU A 48 -3.33 -15.07 12.85
C LEU A 48 -4.18 -15.49 11.65
N HIS A 49 -5.46 -15.78 11.85
CA HIS A 49 -6.36 -16.12 10.74
C HIS A 49 -6.59 -14.92 9.80
N GLN A 50 -6.61 -13.70 10.35
CA GLN A 50 -6.68 -12.48 9.55
C GLN A 50 -5.40 -12.28 8.72
N VAL A 51 -4.22 -12.57 9.30
CA VAL A 51 -2.93 -12.55 8.59
C VAL A 51 -2.92 -13.59 7.47
N TYR A 52 -3.34 -14.83 7.72
CA TYR A 52 -3.42 -15.86 6.68
C TYR A 52 -4.34 -15.44 5.54
N LEU A 53 -5.53 -14.89 5.84
CA LEU A 53 -6.42 -14.37 4.83
C LEU A 53 -5.75 -13.27 3.98
N ALA A 54 -5.07 -12.31 4.62
CA ALA A 54 -4.36 -11.25 3.91
C ALA A 54 -3.26 -11.79 2.99
N ILE A 55 -2.46 -12.75 3.46
CA ILE A 55 -1.43 -13.43 2.66
C ILE A 55 -2.07 -14.15 1.47
N THR A 56 -3.14 -14.92 1.70
CA THR A 56 -3.87 -15.61 0.63
C THR A 56 -4.42 -14.64 -0.41
N LEU A 57 -5.00 -13.51 0.02
CA LEU A 57 -5.48 -12.48 -0.88
C LEU A 57 -4.33 -11.87 -1.70
N ILE A 58 -3.23 -11.46 -1.07
CA ILE A 58 -2.07 -10.91 -1.77
C ILE A 58 -1.55 -11.89 -2.84
N LEU A 59 -1.37 -13.16 -2.47
CA LEU A 59 -0.89 -14.19 -3.41
C LEU A 59 -1.87 -14.39 -4.58
N ALA A 60 -3.17 -14.46 -4.31
CA ALA A 60 -4.18 -14.60 -5.37
C ALA A 60 -4.14 -13.40 -6.33
N LEU A 61 -4.01 -12.18 -5.81
CA LEU A 61 -3.98 -10.96 -6.62
C LEU A 61 -2.68 -10.86 -7.43
N ILE A 62 -1.53 -11.25 -6.85
CA ILE A 62 -0.26 -11.33 -7.57
C ILE A 62 -0.38 -12.33 -8.73
N LEU A 63 -0.99 -13.50 -8.50
CA LEU A 63 -1.21 -14.49 -9.57
C LEU A 63 -2.09 -13.94 -10.68
N VAL A 64 -3.22 -13.30 -10.35
CA VAL A 64 -4.11 -12.68 -11.35
C VAL A 64 -3.38 -11.60 -12.16
N SER A 65 -2.63 -10.72 -11.48
CA SER A 65 -1.81 -9.69 -12.12
C SER A 65 -0.76 -10.30 -13.07
N PHE A 66 -0.07 -11.34 -12.60
CA PHE A 66 0.96 -12.04 -13.36
C PHE A 66 0.39 -12.71 -14.63
N PHE A 67 -0.73 -13.44 -14.52
CA PHE A 67 -1.37 -14.05 -15.68
C PHE A 67 -1.87 -13.01 -16.68
N ASN A 68 -2.38 -11.87 -16.21
CA ASN A 68 -2.76 -10.77 -17.09
C ASN A 68 -1.55 -10.19 -17.84
N LYS A 69 -0.42 -9.97 -17.14
CA LYS A 69 0.84 -9.51 -17.73
C LYS A 69 1.38 -10.48 -18.78
N LEU A 70 1.35 -11.79 -18.50
CA LEU A 70 1.73 -12.82 -19.46
C LEU A 70 0.84 -12.80 -20.70
N LYS A 71 -0.48 -12.73 -20.52
CA LYS A 71 -1.44 -12.69 -21.64
C LYS A 71 -1.27 -11.46 -22.54
N SER A 72 -0.84 -10.34 -21.96
CA SER A 72 -0.69 -9.06 -22.67
C SER A 72 0.70 -8.81 -23.25
N ASN A 73 1.62 -9.79 -23.19
CA ASN A 73 3.02 -9.60 -23.60
C ASN A 73 3.66 -8.38 -22.93
N TRP A 74 3.40 -8.24 -21.63
CA TRP A 74 3.96 -7.15 -20.85
C TRP A 74 5.48 -7.28 -20.77
N SER A 75 6.17 -6.17 -21.02
CA SER A 75 7.62 -6.05 -20.88
C SER A 75 7.95 -5.16 -19.70
N TRP A 76 8.85 -5.63 -18.82
CA TRP A 76 9.25 -4.83 -17.67
C TRP A 76 10.10 -3.64 -18.15
N PRO A 77 9.70 -2.39 -17.87
CA PRO A 77 10.47 -1.21 -18.27
C PRO A 77 11.80 -1.03 -17.50
N GLY A 78 12.11 -1.94 -16.58
CA GLY A 78 13.33 -1.93 -15.78
C GLY A 78 13.30 -0.98 -14.58
N LEU A 79 14.31 -1.12 -13.72
CA LEU A 79 14.52 -0.25 -12.56
C LEU A 79 15.10 1.09 -12.99
N SER A 80 14.54 2.17 -12.48
CA SER A 80 15.17 3.48 -12.58
C SER A 80 15.90 3.77 -11.28
N ILE A 81 17.13 4.30 -11.31
CA ILE A 81 17.85 4.71 -10.09
C ILE A 81 17.04 5.75 -9.29
N SER A 82 16.15 6.50 -9.96
CA SER A 82 15.20 7.42 -9.33
C SER A 82 14.13 6.73 -8.47
N SER A 83 13.95 5.40 -8.56
CA SER A 83 13.02 4.66 -7.72
C SER A 83 13.56 4.41 -6.32
N ILE A 84 14.88 4.42 -6.12
CA ILE A 84 15.51 4.11 -4.81
C ILE A 84 15.05 5.11 -3.75
N PRO A 85 15.15 6.45 -3.95
CA PRO A 85 14.68 7.41 -2.94
C PRO A 85 13.19 7.26 -2.64
N SER A 86 12.38 6.97 -3.66
CA SER A 86 10.93 6.78 -3.51
C SER A 86 10.60 5.57 -2.62
N ILE A 87 11.27 4.44 -2.83
CA ILE A 87 11.06 3.23 -2.03
C ILE A 87 11.53 3.45 -0.59
N THR A 88 12.73 4.02 -0.42
CA THR A 88 13.26 4.33 0.91
C THR A 88 12.32 5.26 1.68
N PHE A 89 11.84 6.32 1.02
CA PHE A 89 10.86 7.23 1.61
C PHE A 89 9.56 6.50 1.99
N ASN A 90 9.02 5.66 1.10
CA ASN A 90 7.79 4.91 1.35
C ASN A 90 7.95 3.95 2.54
N LEU A 91 9.07 3.25 2.68
CA LEU A 91 9.34 2.36 3.81
C LEU A 91 9.47 3.13 5.12
N VAL A 92 10.26 4.21 5.14
CA VAL A 92 10.42 5.07 6.33
C VAL A 92 9.10 5.69 6.74
N PHE A 93 8.36 6.26 5.78
CA PHE A 93 7.05 6.86 6.03
C PHE A 93 6.06 5.83 6.58
N THR A 94 6.00 4.63 5.99
CA THR A 94 5.13 3.56 6.46
C THR A 94 5.47 3.17 7.89
N TYR A 95 6.75 2.97 8.20
CA TYR A 95 7.19 2.64 9.55
C TYR A 95 6.78 3.73 10.56
N LEU A 96 7.07 5.00 10.26
CA LEU A 96 6.72 6.13 11.12
C LEU A 96 5.21 6.27 11.31
N PHE A 97 4.44 6.09 10.24
CA PHE A 97 2.98 6.13 10.29
C PHE A 97 2.40 5.01 11.17
N LEU A 98 2.92 3.78 11.01
CA LEU A 98 2.52 2.66 11.85
C LEU A 98 2.94 2.86 13.30
N ALA A 99 4.15 3.36 13.57
CA ALA A 99 4.60 3.69 14.92
C ALA A 99 3.64 4.71 15.57
N PHE A 100 3.40 5.83 14.89
CA PHE A 100 2.48 6.87 15.35
C PHE A 100 1.08 6.31 15.65
N ALA A 101 0.50 5.56 14.71
CA ALA A 101 -0.81 4.95 14.90
C ALA A 101 -0.83 3.98 16.08
N SER A 102 0.25 3.24 16.29
CA SER A 102 0.37 2.30 17.41
C SER A 102 0.35 3.01 18.75
N TYR A 103 1.14 4.07 18.92
CA TYR A 103 1.10 4.90 20.15
C TYR A 103 -0.29 5.53 20.35
N ALA A 104 -0.92 6.03 19.28
CA ALA A 104 -2.28 6.57 19.38
C ALA A 104 -3.30 5.51 19.85
N MET A 105 -3.16 4.25 19.42
CA MET A 105 -4.08 3.16 19.74
C MET A 105 -3.80 2.48 21.09
N THR A 106 -2.54 2.41 21.53
CA THR A 106 -2.15 1.64 22.72
C THR A 106 -1.85 2.50 23.95
N THR A 107 -1.25 3.68 23.77
CA THR A 107 -0.85 4.57 24.87
C THR A 107 -1.74 5.79 25.01
N GLY A 108 -2.83 5.87 24.24
CA GLY A 108 -3.73 7.03 24.24
C GLY A 108 -3.05 8.31 23.73
N GLY A 109 -2.01 8.18 22.91
CA GLY A 109 -1.25 9.32 22.40
C GLY A 109 -0.20 9.87 23.37
N ASN A 110 0.24 9.08 24.35
CA ASN A 110 1.46 9.39 25.09
C ASN A 110 2.68 9.02 24.22
N PHE A 111 3.29 10.04 23.61
CA PHE A 111 4.43 9.89 22.70
C PHE A 111 5.73 10.13 23.47
N ALA A 112 6.73 9.30 23.22
CA ALA A 112 8.07 9.50 23.78
C ALA A 112 8.75 10.74 23.15
N ASP A 113 9.54 11.45 23.96
CA ASP A 113 10.32 12.59 23.48
C ASP A 113 11.35 12.14 22.44
N VAL A 114 11.35 12.79 21.27
CA VAL A 114 12.26 12.45 20.18
C VAL A 114 13.54 13.27 20.30
N SER A 115 14.67 12.58 20.50
CA SER A 115 16.00 13.18 20.47
C SER A 115 16.98 12.27 19.70
N LEU A 116 18.11 12.82 19.24
CA LEU A 116 19.15 12.01 18.59
C LEU A 116 19.80 11.00 19.55
N VAL A 117 19.79 11.30 20.85
CA VAL A 117 20.45 10.49 21.89
C VAL A 117 19.66 9.22 22.21
N ASN A 118 18.34 9.23 22.00
CA ASN A 118 17.45 8.10 22.28
C ASN A 118 16.84 7.50 21.00
N LEU A 119 17.39 7.79 19.82
CA LEU A 119 16.80 7.33 18.55
C LEU A 119 16.78 5.81 18.44
N GLU A 120 17.86 5.13 18.83
CA GLU A 120 17.94 3.67 18.79
C GLU A 120 16.92 3.02 19.74
N SER A 121 16.85 3.50 20.99
CA SER A 121 15.86 3.00 21.95
C SER A 121 14.44 3.25 21.46
N LEU A 122 14.17 4.41 20.87
CA LEU A 122 12.86 4.76 20.31
C LEU A 122 12.47 3.81 19.17
N LEU A 123 13.41 3.43 18.30
CA LEU A 123 13.15 2.45 17.22
C LEU A 123 12.81 1.05 17.77
N ILE A 124 13.53 0.61 18.80
CA ILE A 124 13.27 -0.70 19.43
C ILE A 124 11.92 -0.70 20.16
N GLU A 125 11.64 0.34 20.94
CA GLU A 125 10.40 0.48 21.69
C GLU A 125 9.19 0.61 20.75
N SER A 126 9.27 1.49 19.75
CA SER A 126 8.18 1.69 18.79
C SER A 126 7.88 0.42 18.00
N TRP A 127 8.89 -0.41 17.69
CA TRP A 127 8.67 -1.72 17.10
C TRP A 127 7.84 -2.64 18.00
N ALA A 128 8.14 -2.70 19.30
CA ALA A 128 7.37 -3.49 20.25
C ALA A 128 5.92 -2.99 20.37
N VAL A 129 5.72 -1.67 20.37
CA VAL A 129 4.39 -1.04 20.41
C VAL A 129 3.62 -1.34 19.12
N ILE A 130 4.27 -1.32 17.96
CA ILE A 130 3.68 -1.75 16.68
C ILE A 130 3.22 -3.20 16.75
N LEU A 131 4.09 -4.11 17.19
CA LEU A 131 3.75 -5.53 17.27
C LEU A 131 2.58 -5.77 18.24
N GLN A 132 2.57 -5.08 19.38
CA GLN A 132 1.48 -5.17 20.35
C GLN A 132 0.15 -4.71 19.74
N ALA A 133 0.14 -3.55 19.08
CA ALA A 133 -1.05 -2.99 18.44
C ALA A 133 -1.54 -3.88 17.29
N ALA A 134 -0.61 -4.32 16.41
CA ALA A 134 -0.91 -5.17 15.27
C ALA A 134 -1.37 -6.58 15.66
N SER A 135 -1.01 -7.05 16.86
CA SER A 135 -1.47 -8.35 17.39
C SER A 135 -2.87 -8.28 18.00
N ASN A 136 -3.43 -7.08 18.20
CA ASN A 136 -4.81 -6.93 18.65
C ASN A 136 -5.76 -7.19 17.45
N PRO A 137 -6.65 -8.19 17.50
CA PRO A 137 -7.52 -8.56 16.38
C PRO A 137 -8.48 -7.45 15.94
N VAL A 138 -8.71 -6.44 16.78
CA VAL A 138 -9.46 -5.23 16.40
C VAL A 138 -8.69 -4.41 15.38
N PHE A 139 -7.37 -4.28 15.53
CA PHE A 139 -6.53 -3.40 14.72
C PHE A 139 -5.73 -4.16 13.66
N THR A 140 -5.50 -5.47 13.80
CA THR A 140 -4.77 -6.29 12.84
C THR A 140 -5.16 -6.05 11.37
N PRO A 141 -6.45 -5.97 10.97
CA PRO A 141 -6.80 -5.73 9.57
C PRO A 141 -6.37 -4.35 9.07
N TRP A 142 -6.36 -3.34 9.95
CA TRP A 142 -5.91 -1.99 9.63
C TRP A 142 -4.41 -1.96 9.34
N TYR A 143 -3.60 -2.65 10.15
CA TYR A 143 -2.15 -2.80 9.89
C TYR A 143 -1.90 -3.56 8.58
N LEU A 144 -2.63 -4.65 8.34
CA LEU A 144 -2.52 -5.43 7.10
C LEU A 144 -2.89 -4.59 5.86
N ALA A 145 -3.87 -3.69 5.99
CA ALA A 145 -4.25 -2.77 4.92
C ALA A 145 -3.15 -1.73 4.66
N GLY A 146 -2.60 -1.14 5.72
CA GLY A 146 -1.47 -0.19 5.61
C GLY A 146 -0.23 -0.83 4.98
N ILE A 147 0.15 -2.04 5.42
CA ILE A 147 1.27 -2.80 4.85
C ILE A 147 1.01 -3.12 3.38
N GLY A 148 -0.22 -3.50 3.00
CA GLY A 148 -0.57 -3.76 1.60
C GLY A 148 -0.46 -2.51 0.71
N ILE A 149 -0.84 -1.33 1.22
CA ILE A 149 -0.62 -0.05 0.52
C ILE A 149 0.86 0.20 0.31
N ALA A 150 1.68 0.05 1.36
CA ALA A 150 3.12 0.24 1.27
C ALA A 150 3.78 -0.74 0.29
N PHE A 151 3.34 -2.00 0.29
CA PHE A 151 3.76 -3.01 -0.66
C PHE A 151 3.44 -2.59 -2.10
N MET A 152 2.20 -2.14 -2.39
CA MET A 152 1.86 -1.74 -3.74
C MET A 152 2.59 -0.48 -4.19
N ASN A 153 2.73 0.52 -3.33
CA ASN A 153 3.53 1.71 -3.63
C ASN A 153 4.96 1.32 -4.03
N SER A 154 5.55 0.34 -3.33
CA SER A 154 6.88 -0.17 -3.66
C SER A 154 6.88 -0.86 -5.04
N MET A 155 5.87 -1.67 -5.34
CA MET A 155 5.71 -2.32 -6.66
C MET A 155 5.52 -1.31 -7.79
N VAL A 156 4.81 -0.20 -7.55
CA VAL A 156 4.67 0.92 -8.50
C VAL A 156 6.00 1.61 -8.71
N SER A 157 6.73 1.94 -7.64
CA SER A 157 8.06 2.56 -7.75
C SER A 157 9.06 1.66 -8.50
N LEU A 158 8.95 0.34 -8.34
CA LEU A 158 9.74 -0.66 -9.09
C LEU A 158 9.23 -0.89 -10.52
N LYS A 159 8.16 -0.21 -10.93
CA LYS A 159 7.46 -0.39 -12.22
C LYS A 159 7.03 -1.84 -12.46
N LEU A 160 6.80 -2.59 -11.40
CA LEU A 160 6.26 -3.95 -11.44
C LEU A 160 4.73 -3.94 -11.40
N ALA A 161 4.13 -2.85 -10.94
CA ALA A 161 2.70 -2.62 -10.97
C ALA A 161 2.40 -1.25 -11.55
N THR A 162 1.24 -1.12 -12.18
CA THR A 162 0.81 0.12 -12.85
C THR A 162 -0.41 0.70 -12.15
N LEU A 163 -0.58 2.02 -12.17
CA LEU A 163 -1.78 2.65 -11.62
C LEU A 163 -2.82 2.91 -12.71
N LYS A 164 -2.35 3.31 -13.89
CA LYS A 164 -3.19 3.68 -15.02
C LYS A 164 -3.21 2.58 -16.07
N LYS A 165 -4.34 2.44 -16.75
CA LYS A 165 -4.49 1.51 -17.87
C LYS A 165 -3.56 1.88 -19.03
N SER A 166 -3.44 3.16 -19.34
CA SER A 166 -2.54 3.66 -20.39
C SER A 166 -1.06 3.35 -20.12
N GLU A 167 -0.64 3.41 -18.86
CA GLU A 167 0.72 3.02 -18.44
C GLU A 167 0.97 1.53 -18.67
N PHE A 168 -0.01 0.68 -18.35
CA PHE A 168 0.05 -0.75 -18.62
C PHE A 168 0.13 -1.05 -20.11
N GLU A 169 -0.75 -0.43 -20.91
CA GLU A 169 -0.79 -0.59 -22.37
C GLU A 169 0.52 -0.16 -23.03
N ALA A 170 1.13 0.94 -22.58
CA ALA A 170 2.43 1.41 -23.08
C ALA A 170 3.60 0.44 -22.80
N GLN A 171 3.44 -0.46 -21.83
CA GLN A 171 4.44 -1.47 -21.48
C GLN A 171 4.19 -2.82 -22.17
N CYS A 172 3.09 -2.96 -22.91
CA CYS A 172 2.72 -4.16 -23.66
C CYS A 172 3.14 -4.02 -25.13
N SER A 173 3.55 -5.13 -25.76
CA SER A 173 4.01 -5.12 -27.16
C SER A 173 2.92 -4.83 -28.20
N ASN A 174 1.65 -4.76 -27.78
CA ASN A 174 0.47 -4.61 -28.64
C ASN A 174 -0.28 -3.30 -28.33
N SER A 175 0.36 -2.16 -28.63
CA SER A 175 -0.33 -0.86 -28.80
C SER A 175 -0.50 -0.60 -30.30
#